data_AF-A0A7W8P880-F1
#
_entry.id   AF-A0A7W8P880-F1
#
_cell.length_a   1.000
_cell.length_b   1.000
_cell.length_c   1.000
_cell.angle_alpha   90.00
_cell.angle_beta   90.00
_cell.angle_gamma   90.00
#
_symmetry.space_group_name_H-M   'P 1'
#
loop_
_entity.id
_entity.type
_entity.pdbx_description
1 polymer ?
#
loop_
_entity_poly.entity_id
_entity_poly.type
_entity_poly.pdbx_seq_one_letter_code
_entity_poly.pdbx_strand_id
1 'polypeptide(L)' 'MTIDKSGANLAALEAINAGRETPIRIRQSKYLNNIIEQDHRAIKRRTRPVLGFKKFRCARNLLGGIE' A
#
# COMPACT_ATOMS: atom_id res chain seq x y z
N MET A 1 8.23 16.45 -0.70
CA MET A 1 7.10 15.49 -0.66
C MET A 1 7.64 14.11 -0.32
N THR A 2 7.02 13.39 0.62
CA THR A 2 7.43 12.03 1.02
C THR A 2 6.60 11.02 0.24
N ILE A 3 7.26 10.07 -0.42
CA ILE A 3 6.62 9.23 -1.45
C ILE A 3 7.09 7.80 -1.25
N ASP A 4 6.21 6.85 -1.57
CA ASP A 4 6.51 5.44 -1.57
C ASP A 4 7.59 5.09 -2.62
N LYS A 5 8.09 3.86 -2.59
CA LYS A 5 9.20 3.42 -3.44
C LYS A 5 8.78 3.07 -4.88
N SER A 6 7.55 3.35 -5.30
CA SER A 6 7.09 3.09 -6.66
C SER A 6 7.91 3.87 -7.70
N GLY A 7 8.43 3.15 -8.69
CA GLY A 7 9.15 3.75 -9.83
C GLY A 7 8.26 4.65 -10.69
N ALA A 8 6.94 4.36 -10.76
CA ALA A 8 6.00 5.19 -11.50
C ALA A 8 5.85 6.59 -10.87
N ASN A 9 5.90 6.68 -9.54
CA ASN A 9 5.77 7.94 -8.83
C ASN A 9 7.01 8.81 -9.00
N LEU A 10 8.19 8.20 -9.04
CA LEU A 10 9.44 8.90 -9.34
C LEU A 10 9.43 9.48 -10.77
N ALA A 11 9.10 8.67 -11.77
CA ALA A 11 9.04 9.10 -13.16
C ALA A 11 8.02 10.23 -13.38
N ALA A 12 6.85 10.14 -12.73
CA ALA A 12 5.84 11.20 -12.79
C ALA A 12 6.35 12.53 -12.19
N LEU A 13 7.10 12.48 -11.08
CA LEU A 13 7.66 13.69 -10.48
C LEU A 13 8.82 14.27 -11.25
N GLU A 14 9.65 13.43 -11.87
CA GLU A 14 10.71 13.89 -12.76
C GLU A 14 10.10 14.62 -13.96
N ALA A 15 9.04 14.08 -14.56
CA ALA A 15 8.29 14.75 -15.63
C ALA A 15 7.68 16.08 -15.17
N ILE A 16 7.12 16.12 -13.95
CA ILE A 16 6.54 17.34 -13.37
C ILE A 16 7.63 18.38 -13.02
N ASN A 17 8.79 17.94 -12.55
CA ASN A 17 9.91 18.83 -12.20
C ASN A 17 10.63 19.34 -13.45
N ALA A 18 10.59 18.63 -14.57
CA ALA A 18 11.20 19.05 -15.84
C ALA A 18 10.64 20.39 -16.37
N GLY A 19 9.38 20.73 -16.03
CA GLY A 19 8.74 21.98 -16.41
C GLY A 19 8.70 23.05 -15.32
N ARG A 20 9.36 22.84 -14.17
CA ARG A 20 9.28 23.75 -13.02
C ARG A 20 10.60 24.47 -12.77
N GLU A 21 10.52 25.78 -12.56
CA GLU A 21 11.65 26.61 -12.15
C GLU A 21 12.15 26.27 -10.73
N THR A 22 11.23 25.86 -9.84
CA THR A 22 11.54 25.35 -8.50
C THR A 22 11.21 23.86 -8.37
N PRO A 23 12.23 22.98 -8.29
CA PRO A 23 11.99 21.54 -8.23
C PRO A 23 11.43 21.11 -6.87
N ILE A 24 10.46 20.20 -6.89
CA ILE A 24 9.91 19.59 -5.68
C ILE A 24 10.96 18.62 -5.13
N ARG A 25 11.43 18.87 -3.90
CA ARG A 25 12.34 17.94 -3.21
C ARG A 25 11.62 16.64 -2.86
N ILE A 26 12.02 15.56 -3.53
CA ILE A 26 11.52 14.20 -3.31
C ILE A 26 12.27 13.59 -2.13
N ARG A 27 11.54 13.04 -1.15
CA ARG A 27 12.11 12.32 -0.01
C ARG A 27 11.55 10.91 0.03
N GLN A 28 12.43 9.91 -0.05
CA GLN A 28 12.04 8.52 0.16
C GLN A 28 12.41 8.11 1.59
N SER A 29 11.42 8.09 2.49
CA SER A 29 11.63 7.59 3.86
C SER A 29 11.37 6.09 3.90
N LYS A 30 12.43 5.29 3.75
CA LYS A 30 12.33 3.82 3.77
C LYS A 30 11.67 3.29 5.03
N TYR A 31 11.97 3.90 6.19
CA TYR A 31 11.45 3.47 7.48
C TYR A 31 9.94 3.69 7.59
N LEU A 32 9.46 4.90 7.25
CA LEU A 32 8.01 5.21 7.28
C LEU A 32 7.24 4.38 6.25
N ASN A 33 7.81 4.20 5.06
CA ASN A 33 7.19 3.37 4.02
C ASN A 33 7.06 1.92 4.50
N ASN A 34 8.07 1.36 5.18
CA ASN A 34 8.00 0.01 5.71
C ASN A 34 6.90 -0.16 6.77
N ILE A 35 6.69 0.84 7.65
CA ILE A 35 5.63 0.81 8.67
C ILE A 35 4.25 0.79 8.00
N ILE A 36 4.01 1.69 7.05
CA ILE A 36 2.75 1.79 6.32
C ILE A 36 2.47 0.50 5.53
N GLU A 37 3.47 -0.03 4.82
CA GLU A 37 3.35 -1.28 4.07
C GLU A 37 3.08 -2.49 4.99
N GLN A 38 3.66 -2.50 6.19
CA GLN A 38 3.42 -3.56 7.17
C GLN A 38 2.00 -3.50 7.74
N ASP A 39 1.50 -2.30 8.07
CA ASP A 39 0.13 -2.10 8.52
C ASP A 39 -0.90 -2.53 7.45
N HIS A 40 -0.65 -2.12 6.20
CA HIS A 40 -1.44 -2.55 5.05
C HIS A 40 -1.47 -4.08 4.89
N ARG A 41 -0.37 -4.80 5.19
CA ARG A 41 -0.36 -6.27 5.15
C ARG A 41 -1.29 -6.87 6.21
N ALA A 42 -1.35 -6.30 7.40
CA ALA A 42 -2.24 -6.79 8.44
C ALA A 42 -3.71 -6.67 8.01
N ILE A 43 -4.09 -5.50 7.48
CA ILE A 43 -5.45 -5.24 6.98
C ILE A 43 -5.77 -6.15 5.78
N LYS A 44 -4.86 -6.29 4.81
CA LYS A 44 -5.04 -7.17 3.64
C LYS A 44 -5.14 -8.64 4.04
N ARG A 45 -4.39 -9.09 5.05
CA ARG A 45 -4.46 -10.48 5.55
C ARG A 45 -5.83 -10.79 6.16
N ARG A 46 -6.44 -9.81 6.86
CA ARG A 46 -7.79 -9.96 7.43
C ARG A 46 -8.90 -9.89 6.37
N THR A 47 -8.76 -9.05 5.36
CA THR A 47 -9.81 -8.80 4.36
C THR A 47 -9.77 -9.76 3.16
N ARG A 48 -8.60 -10.25 2.74
CA ARG A 48 -8.47 -11.22 1.61
C ARG A 48 -9.32 -12.49 1.76
N PRO A 49 -9.39 -13.13 2.94
CA PRO A 49 -10.26 -14.30 3.16
C PRO A 49 -11.75 -13.98 2.96
N VAL A 50 -12.15 -12.73 3.24
CA VAL A 50 -13.55 -12.27 3.27
C VAL A 50 -14.09 -11.90 1.89
N LEU A 51 -13.23 -11.49 0.97
CA LEU A 51 -13.60 -11.10 -0.40
C LEU A 51 -14.11 -12.28 -1.26
N GLY A 52 -13.86 -13.53 -0.86
CA GLY A 52 -14.28 -14.74 -1.58
C GLY A 52 -15.59 -15.36 -1.08
N PHE A 53 -16.28 -14.74 -0.12
CA PHE A 53 -17.47 -15.33 0.52
C PHE A 53 -18.68 -15.37 -0.41
N LYS A 54 -18.85 -16.49 -1.11
CA LYS A 54 -20.09 -16.82 -1.86
C LYS A 54 -21.10 -17.64 -1.03
N LYS A 55 -20.72 -18.19 0.13
CA LYS A 55 -21.55 -19.07 0.99
C LYS A 55 -21.16 -18.95 2.48
N PHE A 56 -22.15 -18.97 3.38
CA PHE A 56 -21.98 -18.84 4.84
C PHE A 56 -21.11 -19.93 5.50
N ARG A 57 -21.12 -21.16 4.98
CA ARG A 57 -20.34 -22.28 5.54
C ARG A 57 -18.83 -22.09 5.35
N CYS A 58 -18.41 -21.51 4.23
CA CYS A 58 -17.00 -21.17 3.99
C CYS A 58 -16.53 -20.03 4.88
N ALA A 59 -17.41 -19.05 5.16
CA ALA A 59 -17.11 -17.95 6.09
C ALA A 59 -16.84 -18.45 7.51
N ARG A 60 -17.62 -19.43 8.01
CA ARG A 60 -17.43 -20.01 9.35
C ARG A 60 -16.07 -20.70 9.54
N ASN A 61 -15.63 -21.49 8.56
CA ASN A 61 -14.36 -22.22 8.66
C ASN A 61 -13.14 -21.29 8.59
N LEU A 62 -13.23 -20.20 7.82
CA LEU A 62 -12.16 -19.21 7.70
C LEU A 62 -12.08 -18.30 8.92
N LEU A 63 -13.23 -17.88 9.47
CA LEU A 63 -13.29 -17.08 10.70
C LEU A 63 -12.70 -17.85 11.89
N GLY A 64 -12.99 -19.14 12.03
CA GLY A 64 -12.38 -19.98 13.07
C GLY A 64 -10.86 -20.22 12.89
N GLY A 65 -10.28 -19.84 11.76
CA GLY A 65 -8.82 -19.84 11.55
C GLY A 65 -8.17 -18.45 11.66
N ILE A 66 -8.98 -17.41 11.93
CA ILE A 66 -8.53 -16.03 12.20
C ILE A 66 -8.53 -15.74 13.71
N GLU A 67 -9.31 -16.49 14.50
CA GLU A 67 -9.26 -16.50 15.98
C GLU A 67 -7.93 -17.02 16.53
#